data_AF-E6N531-F1
#
_entry.id   AF-E6N531-F1
#
_cell.length_a   1.000
_cell.length_b   1.000
_cell.length_c   1.000
_cell.angle_alpha   90.00
_cell.angle_beta   90.00
_cell.angle_gamma   90.00
#
_symmetry.space_group_name_H-M   'P 1'
#
loop_
_entity.id
_entity.type
_entity.pdbx_description
1 polymer ?
#
loop_
_entity_poly.entity_id
_entity_poly.type
_entity_poly.pdbx_seq_one_letter_code
_entity_poly.pdbx_strand_id
1 'polypeptide(L)'
;MEKSHHFSVNWLSHEHVEKMELLAKPAEPTTVDKLKESGLMHRPGENTGAPILVDASAYLECQVTTRLDAGDHILYVAQVVDARAVDDFGEYWGFRVYRPVLYVGSARPGWPKFLKFPSE
;
A
#
# COMPACT_ATOMS: atom_id res chain seq x y z
N MET A 1 -8.76 11.06 0.41
CA MET A 1 -7.81 12.18 0.28
C MET A 1 -8.51 13.51 0.08
N GLU A 2 -9.32 13.70 -0.97
CA GLU A 2 -10.04 14.98 -1.21
C GLU A 2 -10.96 15.40 -0.03
N LYS A 3 -11.78 14.47 0.49
CA LYS A 3 -12.69 14.75 1.62
C LYS A 3 -12.05 14.51 2.98
N SER A 4 -11.30 13.42 3.12
CA SER A 4 -10.72 13.00 4.39
C SER A 4 -9.50 13.83 4.79
N HIS A 5 -8.74 14.38 3.84
CA HIS A 5 -7.45 15.03 4.06
C HIS A 5 -6.39 14.16 4.77
N HIS A 6 -6.58 12.85 4.87
CA HIS A 6 -5.59 11.92 5.38
C HIS A 6 -5.63 10.59 4.62
N PHE A 7 -4.55 9.82 4.72
CA PHE A 7 -4.40 8.47 4.19
C PHE A 7 -3.28 7.72 4.93
N SER A 8 -3.14 6.43 4.66
CA SER A 8 -1.99 5.65 5.08
C SER A 8 -1.32 4.99 3.86
N VAL A 9 -0.01 4.77 3.96
CA VAL A 9 0.76 3.93 3.02
C VAL A 9 1.17 2.68 3.77
N ASN A 10 0.95 1.50 3.20
CA ASN A 10 1.23 0.22 3.85
C ASN A 10 2.08 -0.65 2.93
N TRP A 11 3.24 -1.10 3.42
CA TRP A 11 4.07 -2.08 2.73
C TRP A 11 3.67 -3.48 3.18
N LEU A 12 3.09 -4.23 2.26
CA LEU A 12 2.77 -5.65 2.45
C LEU A 12 3.84 -6.52 1.80
N SER A 13 4.18 -7.62 2.47
CA SER A 13 5.07 -8.65 1.92
C SER A 13 4.35 -9.51 0.87
N HIS A 14 5.13 -10.19 0.04
CA HIS A 14 4.69 -11.01 -1.09
C HIS A 14 3.60 -12.03 -0.75
N GLU A 15 3.52 -12.56 0.46
CA GLU A 15 2.43 -13.45 0.90
C GLU A 15 1.03 -12.84 0.75
N HIS A 16 0.91 -11.52 0.66
CA HIS A 16 -0.36 -10.82 0.47
C HIS A 16 -0.61 -10.38 -0.98
N VAL A 17 0.22 -10.80 -1.95
CA VAL A 17 0.18 -10.30 -3.32
C VAL A 17 -1.18 -10.47 -4.01
N GLU A 18 -1.89 -11.57 -3.76
CA GLU A 18 -3.23 -11.81 -4.32
C GLU A 18 -4.28 -10.82 -3.76
N LYS A 19 -4.17 -10.49 -2.46
CA LYS A 19 -5.02 -9.48 -1.82
C LYS A 19 -4.69 -8.09 -2.35
N MET A 20 -3.41 -7.79 -2.58
CA MET A 20 -2.98 -6.54 -3.22
C MET A 20 -3.51 -6.40 -4.64
N GLU A 21 -3.49 -7.47 -5.45
CA GLU A 21 -4.08 -7.48 -6.79
C GLU A 21 -5.58 -7.16 -6.74
N LEU A 22 -6.31 -7.75 -5.80
CA LEU A 22 -7.73 -7.45 -5.61
C LEU A 22 -7.98 -5.97 -5.28
N LEU A 23 -7.17 -5.37 -4.40
CA LEU A 23 -7.27 -3.95 -4.06
C LEU A 23 -6.94 -3.02 -5.25
N ALA A 24 -6.02 -3.45 -6.12
CA ALA A 24 -5.57 -2.68 -7.28
C ALA A 24 -6.55 -2.70 -8.46
N LYS A 25 -7.49 -3.65 -8.51
CA LYS A 25 -8.55 -3.66 -9.53
C LYS A 25 -9.42 -2.43 -9.39
N PRO A 26 -9.96 -1.85 -10.49
CA PRO A 26 -10.98 -0.81 -10.41
C PRO A 26 -12.14 -1.24 -9.50
N ALA A 27 -12.73 -0.29 -8.78
CA ALA A 27 -13.92 -0.63 -7.98
C ALA A 27 -15.06 -0.90 -8.96
N GLU A 28 -15.68 -2.08 -8.85
CA GLU A 28 -16.95 -2.28 -9.55
C GLU A 28 -18.01 -1.37 -8.91
N PRO A 29 -19.07 -0.98 -9.64
CA PRO A 29 -20.12 -0.12 -9.09
C PRO A 29 -20.77 -0.67 -7.81
N THR A 30 -20.69 -1.98 -7.59
CA THR A 30 -21.22 -2.68 -6.41
C THR A 30 -20.22 -2.80 -5.25
N THR A 31 -18.94 -2.51 -5.48
CA THR A 31 -17.89 -2.61 -4.46
C THR A 31 -18.01 -1.44 -3.50
N VAL A 32 -18.53 -1.71 -2.31
CA VAL A 32 -18.70 -0.71 -1.24
C VAL A 32 -17.41 -0.54 -0.43
N ASP A 33 -16.67 -1.63 -0.20
CA ASP A 33 -15.47 -1.63 0.64
C ASP A 33 -14.49 -2.72 0.18
N LYS A 34 -13.52 -2.34 -0.66
CA LYS A 34 -12.45 -3.22 -1.13
C LYS A 34 -11.58 -3.76 -0.01
N LEU A 35 -11.35 -2.95 1.03
CA LEU A 35 -10.48 -3.33 2.12
C LEU A 35 -11.10 -4.50 2.88
N LYS A 36 -12.41 -4.41 3.15
CA LYS A 36 -13.20 -5.52 3.71
C LYS A 36 -13.23 -6.74 2.79
N GLU A 37 -13.47 -6.56 1.49
CA GLU A 37 -13.49 -7.67 0.51
C GLU A 37 -12.14 -8.39 0.41
N SER A 38 -11.02 -7.68 0.60
CA SER A 38 -9.68 -8.28 0.58
C SER A 38 -9.37 -9.19 1.78
N GLY A 39 -10.18 -9.11 2.85
CA GLY A 39 -9.90 -9.83 4.10
C GLY A 39 -8.56 -9.43 4.73
N LEU A 40 -8.06 -8.22 4.45
CA LEU A 40 -6.94 -7.63 5.17
C LEU A 40 -7.46 -6.98 6.46
N MET A 41 -6.93 -7.43 7.59
CA MET A 41 -7.24 -6.81 8.87
C MET A 41 -6.60 -5.42 8.95
N HIS A 42 -7.35 -4.46 9.48
CA HIS A 42 -6.88 -3.10 9.68
C HIS A 42 -7.38 -2.55 11.01
N ARG A 43 -6.69 -1.52 11.49
CA ARG A 43 -7.07 -0.70 12.63
C ARG A 43 -7.07 0.78 12.23
N PRO A 44 -7.81 1.65 12.91
CA PRO A 44 -7.61 3.09 12.73
C PRO A 44 -6.20 3.49 13.19
N GLY A 45 -5.57 4.39 12.43
CA GLY A 45 -4.36 5.09 12.86
C GLY A 45 -4.63 6.03 14.01
N GLU A 46 -3.60 6.26 14.83
CA GLU A 46 -3.75 6.94 16.11
C GLU A 46 -4.01 8.44 15.95
N ASN A 47 -3.48 9.06 14.89
CA ASN A 47 -3.51 10.52 14.73
C ASN A 47 -4.60 11.00 13.76
N THR A 48 -4.90 10.21 12.73
CA THR A 48 -5.82 10.58 11.64
C THR A 48 -7.01 9.65 11.52
N GLY A 49 -6.94 8.45 12.09
CA GLY A 49 -7.94 7.39 11.88
C GLY A 49 -7.86 6.73 10.50
N ALA A 50 -6.85 7.03 9.68
CA ALA A 50 -6.62 6.31 8.42
C ALA A 50 -6.48 4.80 8.68
N PRO A 51 -7.04 3.90 7.84
CA PRO A 51 -6.87 2.47 8.02
C PRO A 51 -5.40 2.05 7.92
N ILE A 52 -4.83 1.46 8.97
CA ILE A 52 -3.49 0.85 8.98
C ILE A 52 -3.65 -0.66 8.95
N LEU A 53 -2.99 -1.31 7.99
CA LEU A 53 -3.04 -2.77 7.86
C LEU A 53 -2.23 -3.44 8.98
N VAL A 54 -2.83 -4.41 9.65
CA VAL A 54 -2.21 -5.09 10.81
C VAL A 54 -0.95 -5.84 10.39
N ASP A 55 -0.98 -6.49 9.23
CA ASP A 55 0.11 -7.32 8.72
C ASP A 55 1.12 -6.53 7.86
N ALA A 56 1.07 -5.19 7.89
CA ALA A 56 2.05 -4.37 7.17
C ALA A 56 3.45 -4.48 7.79
N SER A 57 4.45 -4.75 6.95
CA SER A 57 5.87 -4.71 7.34
C SER A 57 6.35 -3.28 7.60
N ALA A 58 5.72 -2.30 6.97
CA ALA A 58 5.88 -0.90 7.34
C ALA A 58 4.59 -0.13 7.03
N TYR A 59 4.36 0.99 7.72
CA TYR A 59 3.34 1.95 7.36
C TYR A 59 3.78 3.38 7.59
N LEU A 60 3.11 4.29 6.89
CA LEU A 60 3.08 5.73 7.18
C LEU A 60 1.62 6.13 7.38
N GLU A 61 1.33 6.86 8.45
CA GLU A 61 0.08 7.60 8.65
C GLU A 61 0.32 9.05 8.22
N CYS A 62 -0.51 9.55 7.29
CA CYS A 62 -0.22 10.78 6.57
C CYS A 62 -1.39 11.77 6.63
N GLN A 63 -1.09 13.02 6.99
CA GLN A 63 -1.99 14.16 6.88
C GLN A 63 -1.67 14.96 5.61
N VAL A 64 -2.63 15.12 4.72
CA VAL A 64 -2.46 15.85 3.45
C VAL A 64 -2.22 17.33 3.72
N THR A 65 -1.15 17.87 3.15
CA THR A 65 -0.78 19.29 3.24
C THR A 65 -0.98 20.01 1.90
N THR A 66 -0.94 19.29 0.78
CA THR A 66 -1.04 19.90 -0.56
C THR A 66 -1.69 18.96 -1.57
N ARG A 67 -2.52 19.52 -2.43
CA ARG A 67 -3.11 18.88 -3.61
C ARG A 67 -2.72 19.69 -4.84
N LEU A 68 -2.16 19.04 -5.85
CA LEU A 68 -1.74 19.66 -7.10
C LEU A 68 -2.31 18.89 -8.29
N ASP A 69 -2.95 19.58 -9.22
CA ASP A 69 -3.33 18.98 -10.51
C ASP A 69 -2.07 18.81 -11.36
N ALA A 70 -1.81 17.58 -11.83
CA ALA A 70 -0.60 17.18 -12.52
C ALA A 70 -0.94 16.44 -13.82
N GLY A 71 -1.68 17.13 -14.71
CA GLY A 71 -2.14 16.56 -15.98
C GLY A 71 -3.28 15.57 -15.79
N ASP A 72 -3.03 14.30 -16.10
CA ASP A 72 -3.97 13.19 -15.92
C ASP A 72 -3.93 12.58 -14.50
N HIS A 73 -3.07 13.09 -13.63
CA HIS A 73 -2.94 12.68 -12.24
C HIS A 73 -3.14 13.85 -11.28
N ILE A 74 -3.41 13.53 -10.01
CA ILE A 74 -3.38 14.47 -8.89
C ILE A 74 -2.21 14.08 -7.99
N LEU A 75 -1.30 15.02 -7.73
CA LEU A 75 -0.21 14.85 -6.78
C LEU A 75 -0.68 15.32 -5.39
N TYR A 76 -0.67 14.39 -4.43
CA TYR A 76 -0.90 14.69 -3.02
C TYR A 76 0.45 14.70 -2.28
N VAL A 77 0.73 15.80 -1.58
CA VAL A 77 1.85 15.91 -0.62
C VAL A 77 1.27 15.87 0.78
N ALA A 78 1.92 15.11 1.66
CA ALA A 78 1.43 14.88 3.01
C ALA A 78 2.56 14.83 4.04
N GLN A 79 2.27 15.30 5.24
CA GLN A 79 3.12 15.15 6.41
C GLN A 79 2.90 13.75 7.00
N VAL A 80 3.99 13.02 7.25
CA VAL A 80 3.96 11.80 8.05
C VAL A 80 3.78 12.19 9.51
N VAL A 81 2.71 11.70 10.14
CA VAL A 81 2.36 11.99 11.55
C VAL A 81 2.54 10.78 12.46
N ASP A 82 2.57 9.57 11.91
CA ASP A 82 3.00 8.34 12.58
C ASP A 82 3.61 7.36 11.57
N ALA A 83 4.53 6.51 12.03
CA ALA A 83 5.20 5.54 11.20
C ALA A 83 5.73 4.37 12.03
N ARG A 84 5.72 3.18 11.41
CA ARG A 84 6.36 1.98 11.96
C ARG A 84 6.93 1.16 10.82
N ALA A 85 8.07 0.54 11.05
CA ALA A 85 8.63 -0.46 10.17
C ALA A 85 9.23 -1.61 10.97
N VAL A 86 9.35 -2.78 10.34
CA VAL A 86 10.20 -3.88 10.81
C VAL A 86 11.68 -3.53 10.55
N ASP A 87 12.58 -4.26 11.20
CA ASP A 87 14.03 -4.00 11.17
C ASP A 87 14.66 -4.01 9.76
N ASP A 88 13.99 -4.62 8.78
CA ASP A 88 14.44 -4.62 7.37
C ASP A 88 14.50 -3.24 6.72
N PHE A 89 13.86 -2.21 7.32
CA PHE A 89 13.84 -0.83 6.81
C PHE A 89 14.87 0.08 7.52
N GLY A 90 15.89 -0.50 8.16
CA GLY A 90 16.98 0.24 8.80
C GLY A 90 17.93 0.94 7.82
N GLU A 91 19.24 0.74 7.96
CA GLU A 91 20.24 1.41 7.11
C GLU A 91 20.12 1.03 5.63
N TYR A 92 19.86 -0.25 5.35
CA TYR A 92 19.63 -0.80 4.02
C TYR A 92 18.47 -1.77 4.06
N TRP A 93 17.86 -2.01 2.89
CA TRP A 93 16.79 -2.99 2.74
C TRP A 93 17.28 -4.40 3.07
N GLY A 94 16.96 -4.87 4.28
CA GLY A 94 17.48 -6.12 4.82
C GLY A 94 16.84 -7.37 4.21
N PHE A 95 15.57 -7.27 3.79
CA PHE A 95 14.77 -8.34 3.20
C PHE A 95 14.83 -9.70 3.95
N ARG A 96 15.02 -9.67 5.28
CA ARG A 96 15.07 -10.86 6.14
C ARG A 96 13.66 -11.38 6.42
N VAL A 97 12.71 -10.46 6.60
CA VAL A 97 11.30 -10.74 6.88
C VAL A 97 10.37 -10.11 5.85
N TYR A 98 10.68 -8.91 5.37
CA TYR A 98 9.94 -8.22 4.34
C TYR A 98 10.29 -8.78 2.97
N ARG A 99 9.30 -9.32 2.26
CA ARG A 99 9.45 -9.82 0.89
C ARG A 99 8.82 -8.82 -0.09
N PRO A 100 9.60 -7.96 -0.76
CA PRO A 100 9.06 -6.84 -1.52
C PRO A 100 8.22 -7.29 -2.71
N VAL A 101 7.16 -6.54 -2.98
CA VAL A 101 6.39 -6.61 -4.23
C VAL A 101 6.73 -5.38 -5.05
N LEU A 102 7.41 -5.57 -6.18
CA LEU A 102 7.82 -4.48 -7.08
C LEU A 102 6.93 -4.47 -8.31
N TYR A 103 6.30 -3.34 -8.59
CA TYR A 103 5.54 -3.13 -9.83
C TYR A 103 6.50 -2.75 -10.96
N VAL A 104 6.61 -3.60 -11.98
CA VAL A 104 7.52 -3.43 -13.13
C VAL A 104 6.80 -2.98 -14.40
N GLY A 105 5.52 -2.61 -14.30
CA GLY A 105 4.68 -2.23 -15.45
C GLY A 105 3.70 -3.31 -15.87
N SER A 106 2.99 -3.07 -16.97
CA SER A 106 2.03 -4.03 -17.51
C SER A 106 2.74 -5.25 -18.10
N ALA A 107 2.37 -6.43 -17.61
CA ALA A 107 2.83 -7.69 -18.19
C ALA A 107 2.23 -7.88 -19.59
N ARG A 108 3.01 -8.44 -20.51
CA ARG A 108 2.50 -8.84 -21.82
C ARG A 108 1.45 -9.94 -21.66
N PRO A 109 0.45 -10.04 -22.56
CA PRO A 109 -0.47 -11.17 -22.56
C PRO A 109 0.29 -12.51 -22.55
N GLY A 110 -0.05 -13.40 -21.61
CA GLY A 110 0.59 -14.71 -21.46
C GLY A 110 1.86 -14.76 -20.60
N TRP A 111 2.38 -13.63 -20.13
CA TRP A 111 3.44 -13.61 -19.11
C TRP A 111 2.88 -13.88 -17.70
N PRO A 112 3.69 -14.47 -16.80
CA PRO A 112 3.30 -14.62 -15.40
C PRO A 112 3.02 -13.23 -14.80
N LYS A 113 1.86 -13.11 -14.14
CA LYS A 113 1.43 -11.85 -13.50
C LYS A 113 2.37 -11.40 -12.38
N PHE A 114 2.97 -12.36 -11.68
CA PHE A 114 3.93 -12.13 -10.60
C PHE A 114 5.21 -12.90 -10.89
N LEU A 115 6.34 -12.19 -10.81
CA LEU A 115 7.66 -12.77 -10.88
C LEU A 115 8.20 -12.83 -9.47
N LYS A 116 8.38 -14.05 -8.95
CA LYS A 116 9.12 -14.26 -7.71
C LYS A 116 10.58 -14.43 -8.06
N PHE A 117 11.42 -13.53 -7.59
CA PHE A 117 12.87 -13.71 -7.70
C PHE A 117 13.28 -14.89 -6.80
N PRO A 118 14.14 -15.80 -7.28
CA PRO A 118 14.69 -16.86 -6.45
C PRO A 118 15.32 -16.25 -5.20
N SER A 119 15.06 -16.86 -4.04
CA SER A 119 15.94 -16.68 -2.88
C SER A 119 17.12 -17.59 -3.14
N GLU A 120 18.34 -17.06 -3.11
CA GLU A 120 19.54 -17.89 -3.03
C GLU A 120 19.48 -18.83 -1.82
#